data_AF-A0A0F9BZU9-F1
#
_entry.id   AF-A0A0F9BZU9-F1
#
_cell.length_a   1.000
_cell.length_b   1.000
_cell.length_c   1.000
_cell.angle_alpha   90.00
_cell.angle_beta   90.00
_cell.angle_gamma   90.00
#
_symmetry.space_group_name_H-M   'P 1'
#
loop_
_entity.id
_entity.type
_entity.pdbx_description
1 polymer ?
#
loop_
_entity_poly.entity_id
_entity_poly.type
_entity_poly.pdbx_seq_one_letter_code
_entity_poly.pdbx_strand_id
1 'polypeptide(L)' 'MMNNDTPNNLPEAMEKEIQRNRELVDVYKTIPTGGFGAMMIDRDIKEGVAALASGDVIRILRSYESLKGNE' A
#
# COMPACT_ATOMS: atom_id res chain seq x y z
N MET A 1 -1.16 -28.10 0.52
CA MET A 1 -1.99 -26.91 0.26
C MET A 1 -1.04 -25.79 -0.11
N MET A 2 -1.00 -25.36 -1.38
CA MET A 2 -0.26 -24.17 -1.76
C MET A 2 -1.13 -22.97 -1.36
N ASN A 3 -0.63 -22.10 -0.47
CA ASN A 3 -1.34 -20.88 -0.11
C ASN A 3 -1.41 -20.00 -1.36
N ASN A 4 -2.61 -19.76 -1.89
CA ASN A 4 -2.87 -18.95 -3.08
C ASN A 4 -2.71 -17.43 -2.82
N ASP A 5 -1.96 -17.03 -1.79
CA ASP A 5 -1.82 -15.64 -1.38
C ASP A 5 -0.68 -14.91 -2.10
N THR A 6 0.20 -15.63 -2.81
CA THR A 6 1.23 -15.01 -3.65
C THR A 6 0.56 -14.32 -4.86
N PRO A 7 0.75 -13.01 -5.06
CA PRO A 7 0.23 -12.32 -6.24
C PRO A 7 0.83 -12.87 -7.53
N ASN A 8 0.02 -13.01 -8.59
CA ASN A 8 0.50 -13.55 -9.86
C ASN A 8 1.10 -12.48 -10.78
N ASN A 9 0.81 -11.21 -10.50
CA ASN A 9 1.29 -10.07 -11.26
C ASN A 9 1.42 -8.83 -10.38
N LEU A 10 2.07 -7.80 -10.92
CA LEU A 10 2.36 -6.56 -10.21
C LEU A 10 1.10 -5.78 -9.79
N PRO A 11 0.06 -5.60 -10.63
CA PRO A 11 -1.19 -4.97 -10.19
C PRO A 11 -1.84 -5.67 -9.00
N GLU A 12 -1.96 -7.01 -9.03
CA GLU A 12 -2.51 -7.79 -7.91
C GLU A 12 -1.67 -7.62 -6.64
N ALA A 13 -0.35 -7.62 -6.77
CA ALA A 13 0.55 -7.38 -5.64
C ALA A 13 0.33 -6.00 -5.02
N MET A 14 0.21 -5.00 -5.90
CA MET A 14 -0.02 -3.61 -5.52
C MET A 14 -1.36 -3.42 -4.81
N GLU A 15 -2.44 -4.01 -5.32
CA GLU A 15 -3.77 -3.93 -4.71
C GLU A 15 -3.80 -4.55 -3.30
N LYS A 16 -3.17 -5.73 -3.13
CA LYS A 16 -3.01 -6.38 -1.83
C LYS A 16 -2.25 -5.48 -0.85
N GLU A 17 -1.17 -4.86 -1.31
CA GLU A 17 -0.33 -4.03 -0.46
C GLU A 17 -1.02 -2.70 -0.08
N ILE A 18 -1.79 -2.12 -1.00
CA ILE A 18 -2.69 -0.98 -0.71
C ILE A 18 -3.68 -1.38 0.39
N GLN A 19 -4.28 -2.57 0.31
CA GLN A 19 -5.24 -3.02 1.32
C GLN A 19 -4.57 -3.22 2.70
N ARG A 20 -3.39 -3.84 2.76
CA ARG A 20 -2.61 -3.93 4.00
C ARG A 20 -2.33 -2.56 4.62
N ASN A 21 -1.97 -1.58 3.80
CA ASN A 21 -1.70 -0.23 4.26
C ASN A 21 -2.97 0.49 4.76
N ARG A 22 -4.15 0.21 4.20
CA ARG A 22 -5.43 0.72 4.73
C ARG A 22 -5.70 0.20 6.14
N GLU A 23 -5.45 -1.08 6.37
CA GLU A 23 -5.56 -1.69 7.71
C GLU A 23 -4.56 -1.06 8.69
N LEU A 24 -3.34 -0.79 8.23
CA LEU A 24 -2.33 -0.12 9.04
C LEU A 24 -2.73 1.31 9.42
N VAL A 25 -3.33 2.07 8.50
CA VAL A 25 -3.90 3.39 8.80
C VAL A 25 -4.93 3.30 9.92
N ASP A 26 -5.78 2.29 9.91
CA ASP A 26 -6.79 2.11 10.95
C ASP A 26 -6.16 1.79 12.31
N VAL A 27 -5.07 1.01 12.35
CA VAL A 27 -4.26 0.81 13.57
C VAL A 27 -3.71 2.15 14.07
N TYR A 28 -3.05 2.93 13.22
CA TYR A 28 -2.47 4.23 13.59
C TYR A 28 -3.51 5.23 14.11
N LYS A 29 -4.75 5.21 13.58
CA LYS A 29 -5.85 6.04 14.10
C LYS A 29 -6.26 5.71 15.53
N THR A 30 -5.99 4.49 16.02
CA THR A 30 -6.26 4.12 17.41
C THR A 30 -5.22 4.66 18.40
N ILE A 31 -4.05 5.07 17.89
CA ILE A 31 -2.94 5.57 18.70
C ILE A 31 -3.13 7.09 18.88
N PRO A 32 -3.20 7.63 20.12
CA PRO A 32 -3.45 9.06 20.36
C PRO A 32 -2.50 10.03 19.63
N THR A 33 -1.26 9.61 19.39
CA THR A 33 -0.23 10.37 18.67
C THR A 33 0.08 9.82 17.28
N GLY A 34 -0.69 8.85 16.78
CA GLY A 34 -0.47 8.17 15.51
C GLY A 34 -0.90 8.95 14.26
N GLY A 35 -1.49 10.14 14.43
CA GLY A 35 -2.07 10.90 13.32
C GLY A 35 -1.08 11.24 12.19
N PHE A 36 0.18 11.52 12.52
CA PHE A 36 1.21 11.79 11.50
C PHE A 36 1.54 10.54 10.67
N GLY A 37 1.69 9.38 11.32
CA GLY A 37 1.94 8.11 10.63
C GLY A 37 0.77 7.73 9.72
N ALA A 38 -0.46 7.82 10.22
CA ALA A 38 -1.66 7.60 9.41
C ALA A 38 -1.70 8.49 8.16
N MET A 39 -1.32 9.77 8.28
CA MET A 39 -1.29 10.71 7.16
C MET A 39 -0.23 10.33 6.11
N MET A 40 0.96 9.88 6.53
CA MET A 40 2.01 9.45 5.62
C MET A 40 1.62 8.18 4.86
N ILE A 41 1.04 7.21 5.55
CA ILE A 41 0.57 5.97 4.91
C ILE A 41 -0.59 6.25 3.93
N ASP A 42 -1.54 7.12 4.30
CA ASP A 42 -2.63 7.52 3.41
C ASP A 42 -2.13 8.23 2.14
N ARG A 43 -1.05 9.01 2.25
CA ARG A 43 -0.38 9.60 1.08
C ARG A 43 0.19 8.54 0.16
N ASP A 44 0.89 7.55 0.70
CA ASP A 44 1.47 6.47 -0.09
C ASP A 44 0.40 5.61 -0.78
N ILE A 45 -0.73 5.35 -0.09
CA ILE A 45 -1.89 4.68 -0.68
C ILE A 45 -2.42 5.45 -1.89
N LYS A 46 -2.59 6.77 -1.77
CA LYS A 46 -3.08 7.61 -2.87
C LYS A 46 -2.13 7.59 -4.06
N GLU A 47 -0.83 7.66 -3.81
CA GLU A 47 0.18 7.56 -4.87
C GLU A 47 0.13 6.17 -5.53
N GLY A 48 -0.04 5.10 -4.75
CA GLY A 48 -0.17 3.75 -5.27
C GLY A 48 -1.38 3.56 -6.19
N VAL A 49 -2.54 4.08 -5.80
CA VAL A 49 -3.76 4.07 -6.63
C VAL A 49 -3.54 4.89 -7.92
N ALA A 50 -2.91 6.06 -7.81
CA ALA A 50 -2.61 6.89 -8.97
C ALA A 50 -1.61 6.25 -9.93
N ALA A 51 -0.63 5.50 -9.41
CA ALA A 51 0.34 4.76 -10.22
C ALA A 51 -0.31 3.62 -11.02
N LEU A 52 -1.23 2.87 -10.39
CA LEU A 52 -2.03 1.84 -11.09
C LEU A 52 -2.85 2.46 -12.22
N ALA A 53 -3.54 3.57 -11.93
CA ALA A 53 -4.36 4.26 -12.92
C ALA A 53 -3.57 4.81 -14.11
N SER A 54 -2.28 5.15 -13.93
CA SER A 54 -1.45 5.67 -15.01
C SER A 54 -0.87 4.58 -15.92
N GLY A 55 -0.87 3.31 -15.51
CA GLY A 55 -0.27 2.20 -16.26
C GLY A 55 1.27 2.29 -16.39
N ASP A 56 1.91 3.18 -15.64
CA ASP A 56 3.37 3.35 -15.63
C ASP A 56 3.99 2.31 -14.70
N VAL A 57 4.56 1.25 -15.29
CA VAL A 57 5.12 0.11 -14.55
C VAL A 57 6.23 0.52 -13.60
N ILE A 58 7.08 1.49 -13.96
CA ILE A 58 8.18 1.93 -13.08
C ILE A 58 7.63 2.70 -11.89
N ARG A 59 6.62 3.55 -12.13
CA ARG A 59 5.91 4.24 -11.05
C ARG A 59 5.22 3.26 -10.11
N ILE A 60 4.53 2.24 -10.65
CA ILE A 60 3.89 1.20 -9.86
C ILE A 60 4.90 0.46 -8.97
N LEU A 61 6.05 0.05 -9.52
CA LEU A 61 7.09 -0.63 -8.73
C LEU A 61 7.64 0.24 -7.59
N ARG A 62 7.85 1.53 -7.83
CA ARG A 62 8.33 2.46 -6.80
C ARG A 62 7.29 2.66 -5.70
N SER A 63 6.03 2.87 -6.07
CA SER A 63 4.94 3.01 -5.11
C SER A 63 4.73 1.72 -4.31
N TYR A 64 4.88 0.56 -4.95
CA TYR A 64 4.79 -0.74 -4.28
C TYR A 64 5.86 -0.91 -3.20
N GLU A 65 7.13 -0.60 -3.49
CA GLU A 65 8.19 -0.68 -2.48
C GLU A 65 8.02 0.38 -1.37
N SER A 66 7.47 1.57 -1.66
CA SER A 66 7.10 2.54 -0.63
C SER A 66 6.05 1.99 0.32
N LEU A 67 4.97 1.42 -0.23
CA LEU A 67 3.90 0.82 0.56
C LEU A 67 4.40 -0.35 1.42
N LYS A 68 5.30 -1.19 0.90
CA LYS A 68 5.95 -2.27 1.66
C LYS A 68 6.78 -1.79 2.84
N GLY A 69 7.33 -0.59 2.76
CA GLY A 69 8.14 0.01 3.83
C GLY A 69 7.33 0.54 5.01
N ASN A 70 6.00 0.61 4.92
CA ASN A 70 5.15 1.12 5.98
C ASN A 70 4.89 0.05 7.06
N GLU A 71 5.14 0.44 8.32
CA GLU A 71 5.03 -0.36 9.55
C GLU A 71 4.20 0.33 10.64
#